data_AF-A0A363U9G7-F1
#
_entry.id   AF-A0A363U9G7-F1
#
_cell.length_a   1.000
_cell.length_b   1.000
_cell.length_c   1.000
_cell.angle_alpha   90.00
_cell.angle_beta   90.00
_cell.angle_gamma   90.00
#
_symmetry.space_group_name_H-M   'P 1'
#
loop_
_entity.id
_entity.type
_entity.pdbx_description
1 polymer ?
#
loop_
_entity_poly.entity_id
_entity_poly.type
_entity_poly.pdbx_seq_one_letter_code
_entity_poly.pdbx_strand_id
1 'polypeptide(L)'
;MSNNSFIAKFLRFIGILLMALTGGFTLLGGIGTSCAAFNPTGFGESMAPLAPFQWLYILFVLTGIAIGVWGIWATVKLVKGASDSYRMSLQALVTGVVIGFIHIYTSRALRGKSMPVDAVVYMTVLTLAVFLLFRIPGIWQGVNFEKGNRNSNRMAGGTAAILLGLMTLTIQYTMGPTHTWSGVNYADAFNTGMTLTGIGLLLLGTGIFVSVRNVRVTAGRRQVQARGV
;
A
#
# COMPACT_ATOMS: atom_id res chain seq x y z
N MET A 1 -4.73 -1.59 -27.65
CA MET A 1 -3.30 -1.31 -27.37
C MET A 1 -2.52 -2.62 -27.29
N SER A 2 -1.31 -2.71 -27.82
CA SER A 2 -0.48 -3.94 -27.72
C SER A 2 0.06 -4.16 -26.30
N ASN A 3 0.07 -5.41 -25.83
CA ASN A 3 0.57 -5.83 -24.51
C ASN A 3 2.05 -5.50 -24.25
N ASN A 4 2.84 -5.30 -25.31
CA ASN A 4 4.27 -5.03 -25.22
C ASN A 4 4.61 -3.55 -25.42
N SER A 5 3.62 -2.68 -25.61
CA SER A 5 3.85 -1.24 -25.76
C SER A 5 4.46 -0.65 -24.49
N PHE A 6 5.22 0.43 -24.65
CA PHE A 6 5.77 1.19 -23.54
C PHE A 6 4.66 1.65 -22.57
N ILE A 7 3.56 2.18 -23.11
CA ILE A 7 2.41 2.65 -22.34
C ILE A 7 1.80 1.52 -21.51
N ALA A 8 1.60 0.33 -22.10
CA ALA A 8 1.06 -0.82 -21.38
C ALA A 8 1.95 -1.24 -20.19
N LYS A 9 3.27 -1.26 -20.38
CA LYS A 9 4.23 -1.58 -19.31
C LYS A 9 4.24 -0.51 -18.22
N PHE A 10 4.17 0.76 -18.62
CA PHE A 10 4.11 1.89 -17.69
C PHE A 10 2.83 1.84 -16.82
N LEU A 11 1.67 1.61 -17.43
CA LEU A 11 0.41 1.49 -16.70
C LEU A 11 0.39 0.29 -15.73
N ARG A 12 0.98 -0.85 -16.13
CA ARG A 12 1.18 -1.99 -15.21
C ARG A 12 2.07 -1.62 -14.03
N PHE A 13 3.16 -0.92 -14.29
CA PHE A 13 4.07 -0.43 -13.25
C PHE A 13 3.32 0.49 -12.27
N ILE A 14 2.57 1.47 -12.77
CA ILE A 14 1.78 2.40 -11.95
C ILE A 14 0.72 1.64 -11.13
N GLY A 15 0.03 0.67 -11.72
CA GLY A 15 -0.96 -0.13 -11.00
C GLY A 15 -0.37 -0.91 -9.83
N ILE A 16 0.79 -1.55 -10.03
CA ILE A 16 1.52 -2.26 -8.96
C ILE A 16 1.94 -1.28 -7.87
N LEU A 17 2.50 -0.14 -8.27
CA LEU A 17 2.98 0.86 -7.32
C LEU A 17 1.85 1.45 -6.47
N LEU A 18 0.75 1.86 -7.10
CA LEU A 18 -0.41 2.41 -6.39
C LEU A 18 -1.02 1.38 -5.44
N MET A 19 -1.14 0.12 -5.86
CA MET A 19 -1.64 -0.93 -4.99
C MET A 19 -0.73 -1.15 -3.77
N ALA A 20 0.59 -1.13 -3.96
CA ALA A 20 1.56 -1.29 -2.88
C ALA A 20 1.47 -0.16 -1.86
N LEU A 21 1.45 1.09 -2.34
CA LEU A 21 1.34 2.27 -1.49
C LEU A 21 -0.02 2.29 -0.77
N THR A 22 -1.11 1.94 -1.45
CA THR A 22 -2.45 1.89 -0.85
C THR A 22 -2.55 0.82 0.24
N GLY A 23 -2.05 -0.40 -0.03
CA GLY A 23 -2.04 -1.48 0.97
C GLY A 23 -1.18 -1.11 2.18
N GLY A 24 0.01 -0.55 1.94
CA GLY A 24 0.89 -0.05 3.00
C GLY A 24 0.28 1.07 3.82
N PHE A 25 -0.33 2.07 3.17
CA PHE A 25 -0.93 3.21 3.86
C PHE A 25 -2.17 2.81 4.65
N THR A 26 -2.96 1.86 4.15
CA THR A 26 -4.09 1.26 4.88
C THR A 26 -3.61 0.49 6.11
N LEU A 27 -2.55 -0.32 5.96
CA LEU A 27 -1.96 -1.06 7.08
C LEU A 27 -1.45 -0.11 8.18
N LEU A 28 -0.67 0.90 7.80
CA LEU A 28 -0.15 1.90 8.73
C LEU A 28 -1.28 2.71 9.38
N GLY A 29 -2.33 3.07 8.63
CA GLY A 29 -3.50 3.76 9.16
C GLY A 29 -4.28 2.93 10.19
N GLY A 30 -4.43 1.62 9.94
CA GLY A 30 -5.02 0.68 10.90
C GLY A 30 -4.20 0.60 12.19
N ILE A 31 -2.89 0.39 12.08
CA ILE A 31 -1.98 0.33 13.24
C ILE A 31 -1.98 1.67 14.01
N GLY A 32 -1.90 2.80 13.31
CA GLY A 32 -1.88 4.13 13.91
C GLY A 32 -3.17 4.51 14.64
N THR A 33 -4.31 3.92 14.27
CA THR A 33 -5.60 4.14 14.96
C THR A 33 -5.64 3.47 16.34
N SER A 34 -4.73 2.53 16.62
CA SER A 34 -4.75 1.72 17.85
C SER A 34 -4.67 2.56 19.12
N CYS A 35 -3.90 3.65 19.15
CA CYS A 35 -3.75 4.48 20.34
C CYS A 35 -5.11 5.01 20.83
N ALA A 36 -5.84 5.72 19.96
CA ALA A 36 -7.16 6.25 20.27
C ALA A 36 -8.22 5.15 20.44
N ALA A 37 -8.07 4.00 19.77
CA ALA A 37 -9.01 2.88 19.90
C ALA A 37 -8.88 2.14 21.24
N PHE A 38 -7.68 2.01 21.82
CA PHE A 38 -7.48 1.29 23.07
C PHE A 38 -7.50 2.18 24.31
N ASN A 39 -7.22 3.48 24.17
CA ASN A 39 -7.26 4.43 25.28
C ASN A 39 -7.88 5.79 24.85
N PRO A 40 -9.17 5.84 24.47
CA PRO A 40 -9.80 7.04 23.90
C PRO A 40 -9.77 8.26 24.82
N THR A 41 -9.76 8.07 26.15
CA THR A 41 -9.70 9.16 27.13
C THR A 41 -8.27 9.64 27.42
N GLY A 42 -7.24 8.94 26.94
CA GLY A 42 -5.83 9.27 27.17
C GLY A 42 -5.27 10.38 26.29
N PHE A 43 -6.01 10.82 25.26
CA PHE A 43 -5.53 11.75 24.22
C PHE A 43 -6.32 13.07 24.19
N GLY A 44 -6.76 13.52 25.37
CA GLY A 44 -7.49 14.77 25.57
C GLY A 44 -8.96 14.71 25.12
N GLU A 45 -9.66 15.83 25.30
CA GLU A 45 -11.11 15.94 25.05
C GLU A 45 -11.50 15.63 23.60
N SER A 46 -10.59 15.77 22.65
CA SER A 46 -10.83 15.49 21.23
C SER A 46 -11.10 14.01 20.91
N MET A 47 -10.61 13.08 21.75
CA MET A 47 -10.76 11.63 21.57
C MET A 47 -11.70 10.99 22.59
N ALA A 48 -12.04 11.70 23.67
CA ALA A 48 -13.00 11.23 24.67
C ALA A 48 -14.38 10.82 24.10
N PRO A 49 -14.94 11.49 23.07
CA PRO A 49 -16.19 11.07 22.44
C PRO A 49 -16.16 9.66 21.81
N LEU A 50 -14.98 9.08 21.62
CA LEU A 50 -14.82 7.72 21.10
C LEU A 50 -15.08 6.65 22.17
N ALA A 51 -15.01 7.00 23.47
CA ALA A 51 -15.10 6.03 24.56
C ALA A 51 -16.37 5.16 24.54
N PRO A 52 -17.59 5.70 24.29
CA PRO A 52 -18.80 4.87 24.17
C PRO A 52 -18.78 3.92 22.97
N PHE A 53 -17.96 4.20 21.95
CA PHE A 53 -17.84 3.44 20.71
C PHE A 53 -16.49 2.74 20.59
N GLN A 54 -15.77 2.53 21.70
CA GLN A 54 -14.41 1.99 21.69
C GLN A 54 -14.31 0.66 20.93
N TRP A 55 -15.30 -0.23 21.12
CA TRP A 55 -15.39 -1.51 20.42
C TRP A 55 -15.39 -1.37 18.89
N LEU A 56 -16.06 -0.34 18.36
CA LEU A 56 -16.16 -0.08 16.93
C LEU A 56 -14.80 0.43 16.38
N TYR A 57 -14.09 1.24 17.15
CA TYR A 57 -12.75 1.70 16.78
C TYR A 57 -11.72 0.58 16.81
N ILE A 58 -11.83 -0.36 17.75
CA ILE A 58 -11.03 -1.59 17.73
C ILE A 58 -11.34 -2.41 16.48
N LEU A 59 -12.61 -2.51 16.06
CA LEU A 59 -12.94 -3.15 14.78
C LEU A 59 -12.35 -2.41 13.58
N PHE A 60 -12.31 -1.07 13.57
CA PHE A 60 -11.63 -0.31 12.51
C PHE A 60 -10.12 -0.58 12.46
N VAL A 61 -9.46 -0.76 13.62
CA VAL A 61 -8.06 -1.16 13.68
C VAL A 61 -7.86 -2.55 13.05
N LEU A 62 -8.62 -3.54 13.51
CA LEU A 62 -8.49 -4.93 13.03
C LEU A 62 -8.79 -5.05 11.54
N THR A 63 -9.88 -4.42 11.08
CA THR A 63 -10.26 -4.43 9.66
C THR A 63 -9.27 -3.65 8.81
N GLY A 64 -8.77 -2.50 9.27
CA GLY A 64 -7.72 -1.74 8.59
C GLY A 64 -6.43 -2.55 8.40
N ILE A 65 -5.98 -3.25 9.44
CA ILE A 65 -4.83 -4.15 9.36
C ILE A 65 -5.09 -5.27 8.35
N ALA A 66 -6.23 -5.95 8.46
CA ALA A 66 -6.59 -7.06 7.57
C ALA A 66 -6.64 -6.62 6.10
N ILE A 67 -7.28 -5.48 5.81
CA ILE A 67 -7.38 -4.93 4.45
C ILE A 67 -6.02 -4.46 3.95
N GLY A 68 -5.19 -3.86 4.81
CA GLY A 68 -3.83 -3.45 4.46
C GLY A 68 -2.95 -4.65 4.07
N VAL A 69 -2.95 -5.71 4.87
CA VAL A 69 -2.26 -6.98 4.56
C VAL A 69 -2.81 -7.59 3.27
N TRP A 70 -4.12 -7.59 3.08
CA TRP A 70 -4.76 -8.07 1.86
C TRP A 70 -4.32 -7.26 0.63
N GLY A 71 -4.20 -5.94 0.74
CA GLY A 71 -3.71 -5.07 -0.33
C GLY A 71 -2.24 -5.30 -0.68
N ILE A 72 -1.38 -5.54 0.31
CA ILE A 72 0.01 -5.96 0.09
C ILE A 72 0.06 -7.32 -0.62
N TRP A 73 -0.79 -8.26 -0.20
CA TRP A 73 -0.86 -9.57 -0.85
C TRP A 73 -1.34 -9.48 -2.30
N ALA A 74 -2.35 -8.65 -2.57
CA ALA A 74 -2.82 -8.35 -3.93
C ALA A 74 -1.70 -7.75 -4.78
N THR A 75 -0.88 -6.85 -4.22
CA THR A 75 0.33 -6.32 -4.88
C THR A 75 1.30 -7.42 -5.28
N VAL A 76 1.59 -8.36 -4.37
CA VAL A 76 2.46 -9.50 -4.68
C VAL A 76 1.87 -10.34 -5.81
N LYS A 77 0.54 -10.54 -5.83
CA LYS A 77 -0.13 -11.25 -6.93
C LYS A 77 -0.05 -10.49 -8.26
N LEU A 78 -0.18 -9.15 -8.27
CA LEU A 78 -0.01 -8.33 -9.47
C LEU A 78 1.43 -8.42 -10.02
N VAL A 79 2.43 -8.40 -9.14
CA VAL A 79 3.84 -8.58 -9.52
C VAL A 79 4.07 -9.98 -10.10
N LYS A 80 3.44 -11.01 -9.54
CA LYS A 80 3.53 -12.39 -10.04
C LYS A 80 2.73 -12.62 -11.33
N GLY A 81 1.77 -11.76 -11.65
CA GLY A 81 0.85 -11.96 -12.76
C GLY A 81 -0.16 -13.09 -12.51
N ALA A 82 -0.60 -13.26 -11.26
CA ALA A 82 -1.57 -14.31 -10.93
C ALA A 82 -2.93 -14.05 -11.60
N SER A 83 -3.65 -15.12 -11.95
CA SER A 83 -4.92 -15.04 -12.68
C SER A 83 -6.03 -14.32 -11.91
N ASP A 84 -5.96 -14.27 -10.58
CA ASP A 84 -6.92 -13.56 -9.73
C ASP A 84 -6.40 -12.23 -9.20
N SER A 85 -5.20 -11.80 -9.61
CA SER A 85 -4.51 -10.62 -9.07
C SER A 85 -5.33 -9.34 -9.18
N TYR A 86 -5.97 -9.11 -10.33
CA TYR A 86 -6.76 -7.91 -10.58
C TYR A 86 -8.07 -7.91 -9.79
N ARG A 87 -8.78 -9.04 -9.76
CA ARG A 87 -10.01 -9.22 -8.95
C ARG A 87 -9.71 -9.00 -7.47
N MET A 88 -8.64 -9.59 -6.96
CA MET A 88 -8.23 -9.45 -5.56
C MET A 88 -7.92 -7.99 -5.21
N SER A 89 -7.26 -7.27 -6.11
CA SER A 89 -6.96 -5.85 -5.94
C SER A 89 -8.25 -5.02 -5.85
N LEU A 90 -9.20 -5.25 -6.76
CA LEU A 90 -10.51 -4.57 -6.73
C LEU A 90 -11.28 -4.87 -5.44
N GLN A 91 -11.28 -6.12 -4.98
CA GLN A 91 -11.97 -6.50 -3.75
C GLN A 91 -11.38 -5.80 -2.52
N ALA A 92 -10.04 -5.77 -2.40
CA ALA A 92 -9.36 -5.07 -1.32
C ALA A 92 -9.65 -3.56 -1.35
N LEU A 93 -9.61 -2.93 -2.53
CA LEU A 93 -9.88 -1.51 -2.70
C LEU A 93 -11.33 -1.15 -2.39
N VAL A 94 -12.31 -1.88 -2.92
CA VAL A 94 -13.74 -1.65 -2.63
C VAL A 94 -14.03 -1.83 -1.15
N THR A 95 -13.51 -2.91 -0.53
CA THR A 95 -13.69 -3.15 0.90
C THR A 95 -13.07 -2.02 1.73
N GLY A 96 -11.85 -1.60 1.38
CA GLY A 96 -11.16 -0.48 2.03
C GLY A 96 -11.92 0.83 1.93
N VAL A 97 -12.48 1.15 0.75
CA VAL A 97 -13.32 2.34 0.55
C VAL A 97 -14.57 2.28 1.41
N VAL A 98 -15.31 1.16 1.41
CA VAL A 98 -16.56 1.02 2.18
C VAL A 98 -16.31 1.17 3.68
N ILE A 99 -15.37 0.39 4.24
CA ILE A 99 -15.05 0.46 5.67
C ILE A 99 -14.47 1.83 6.04
N GLY A 100 -13.60 2.38 5.19
CA GLY A 100 -13.00 3.68 5.40
C GLY A 100 -14.00 4.83 5.42
N PHE A 101 -15.01 4.83 4.53
CA PHE A 101 -16.07 5.83 4.56
C PHE A 101 -16.92 5.74 5.82
N ILE A 102 -17.24 4.52 6.28
CA ILE A 102 -17.94 4.32 7.56
C ILE A 102 -17.11 4.91 8.70
N HIS A 103 -15.80 4.65 8.73
CA HIS A 103 -14.90 5.19 9.75
C HIS A 103 -14.81 6.73 9.72
N ILE A 104 -14.73 7.33 8.52
CA ILE A 104 -14.78 8.80 8.36
C ILE A 104 -16.09 9.36 8.90
N TYR A 105 -17.22 8.78 8.48
CA TYR A 105 -18.55 9.25 8.87
C TYR A 105 -18.72 9.21 10.39
N THR A 106 -18.44 8.06 11.01
CA THR A 106 -18.51 7.89 12.46
C THR A 106 -17.60 8.87 13.19
N SER A 107 -16.35 9.03 12.73
CA SER A 107 -15.42 9.97 13.36
C SER A 107 -15.90 11.41 13.28
N ARG A 108 -16.41 11.85 12.13
CA ARG A 108 -16.94 13.20 11.99
C ARG A 108 -18.20 13.41 12.83
N ALA A 109 -19.05 12.39 12.96
CA ALA A 109 -20.24 12.45 13.80
C ALA A 109 -19.90 12.58 15.29
N LEU A 110 -18.84 11.90 15.76
CA LEU A 110 -18.47 11.88 17.19
C LEU A 110 -17.56 13.03 17.60
N ARG A 111 -16.61 13.44 16.76
CA ARG A 111 -15.55 14.41 17.12
C ARG A 111 -15.38 15.57 16.13
N GLY A 112 -16.24 15.68 15.11
CA GLY A 112 -16.18 16.73 14.08
C GLY A 112 -14.98 16.63 13.12
N LYS A 113 -14.10 15.63 13.28
CA LYS A 113 -12.88 15.43 12.50
C LYS A 113 -12.68 13.94 12.22
N SER A 114 -11.93 13.60 11.17
CA SER A 114 -11.65 12.20 10.80
C SER A 114 -10.16 11.91 10.53
N MET A 115 -9.30 12.93 10.54
CA MET A 115 -7.87 12.72 10.31
C MET A 115 -7.28 11.75 11.35
N PRO A 116 -6.43 10.78 10.93
CA PRO A 116 -5.81 10.67 9.60
C PRO A 116 -6.55 9.79 8.58
N VAL A 117 -7.73 9.21 8.90
CA VAL A 117 -8.38 8.22 8.01
C VAL A 117 -8.80 8.81 6.66
N ASP A 118 -9.05 10.13 6.58
CA ASP A 118 -9.31 10.83 5.32
C ASP A 118 -8.26 10.53 4.25
N ALA A 119 -6.97 10.68 4.59
CA ALA A 119 -5.89 10.49 3.64
C ALA A 119 -5.84 9.03 3.13
N VAL A 120 -6.07 8.07 4.03
CA VAL A 120 -6.10 6.63 3.71
C VAL A 120 -7.23 6.34 2.71
N VAL A 121 -8.43 6.87 2.96
CA VAL A 121 -9.58 6.67 2.07
C VAL A 121 -9.38 7.35 0.73
N TYR A 122 -8.88 8.60 0.71
CA TYR A 122 -8.63 9.31 -0.54
C TYR A 122 -7.61 8.60 -1.43
N MET A 123 -6.52 8.08 -0.85
CA MET A 123 -5.55 7.25 -1.59
C MET A 123 -6.21 5.98 -2.13
N THR A 124 -7.05 5.32 -1.32
CA THR A 124 -7.75 4.10 -1.73
C THR A 124 -8.74 4.36 -2.87
N VAL A 125 -9.50 5.47 -2.80
CA VAL A 125 -10.42 5.91 -3.86
C VAL A 125 -9.67 6.23 -5.14
N LEU A 126 -8.53 6.94 -5.06
CA LEU A 126 -7.69 7.24 -6.22
C LEU A 126 -7.21 5.95 -6.89
N THR A 127 -6.67 5.02 -6.11
CA THR A 127 -6.20 3.73 -6.63
C THR A 127 -7.34 2.91 -7.20
N LEU A 128 -8.51 2.89 -6.56
CA LEU A 128 -9.72 2.24 -7.10
C LEU A 128 -10.11 2.84 -8.44
N ALA A 129 -10.17 4.17 -8.56
CA ALA A 129 -10.50 4.85 -9.80
C ALA A 129 -9.52 4.45 -10.92
N VAL A 130 -8.21 4.46 -10.65
CA VAL A 130 -7.19 4.02 -11.62
C VAL A 130 -7.37 2.56 -12.02
N PHE A 131 -7.66 1.67 -11.06
CA PHE A 131 -7.91 0.27 -11.36
C PHE A 131 -9.16 0.10 -12.23
N LEU A 132 -10.25 0.81 -11.95
CA LEU A 132 -11.45 0.79 -12.78
C LEU A 132 -11.16 1.28 -14.20
N LEU A 133 -10.35 2.34 -14.36
CA LEU A 133 -9.92 2.82 -15.68
C LEU A 133 -9.13 1.75 -16.46
N PHE A 134 -8.31 0.93 -15.79
CA PHE A 134 -7.62 -0.19 -16.45
C PHE A 134 -8.57 -1.22 -17.06
N ARG A 135 -9.83 -1.29 -16.61
CA ARG A 135 -10.82 -2.25 -17.15
C ARG A 135 -11.43 -1.82 -18.48
N ILE A 136 -11.25 -0.57 -18.90
CA ILE A 136 -11.73 -0.09 -20.21
C ILE A 136 -11.14 -0.98 -21.32
N PRO A 137 -11.95 -1.54 -22.25
CA PRO A 137 -11.51 -2.58 -23.18
C PRO A 137 -10.20 -2.26 -23.93
N GLY A 138 -10.03 -1.03 -24.40
CA GLY A 138 -8.81 -0.61 -25.12
C GLY A 138 -7.54 -0.59 -24.25
N ILE A 139 -7.66 -0.30 -22.96
CA ILE A 139 -6.57 -0.29 -21.99
C ILE A 139 -6.30 -1.71 -21.49
N TRP A 140 -7.37 -2.44 -21.14
CA TRP A 140 -7.30 -3.81 -20.61
C TRP A 140 -6.51 -4.75 -21.53
N GLN A 141 -6.73 -4.64 -22.85
CA GLN A 141 -5.98 -5.42 -23.84
C GLN A 141 -4.46 -5.31 -23.71
N GLY A 142 -3.96 -4.17 -23.24
CA GLY A 142 -2.53 -3.93 -23.03
C GLY A 142 -2.06 -4.13 -21.59
N VAL A 143 -2.89 -3.82 -20.58
CA VAL A 143 -2.46 -3.86 -19.17
C VAL A 143 -2.78 -5.17 -18.45
N ASN A 144 -3.65 -6.03 -19.02
CA ASN A 144 -4.18 -7.23 -18.39
C ASN A 144 -3.17 -7.89 -17.43
N PHE A 145 -3.43 -7.75 -16.13
CA PHE A 145 -2.54 -8.19 -15.05
C PHE A 145 -2.56 -9.71 -14.86
N GLU A 146 -3.61 -10.38 -15.33
CA GLU A 146 -3.78 -11.84 -15.28
C GLU A 146 -2.89 -12.55 -16.30
N LYS A 147 -2.40 -11.81 -17.30
CA LYS A 147 -1.44 -12.27 -18.31
C LYS A 147 -0.04 -11.69 -18.09
N GLY A 148 0.21 -11.09 -16.92
CA GLY A 148 1.48 -10.48 -16.58
C GLY A 148 2.60 -11.53 -16.43
N ASN A 149 3.83 -11.15 -16.75
CA ASN A 149 5.00 -11.99 -16.53
C ASN A 149 5.76 -11.50 -15.28
N ARG A 150 6.03 -12.39 -14.33
CA ARG A 150 6.85 -12.08 -13.15
C ARG A 150 8.17 -11.41 -13.51
N ASN A 151 8.82 -11.83 -14.59
CA ASN A 151 10.10 -11.26 -15.03
C ASN A 151 9.96 -9.82 -15.53
N SER A 152 8.86 -9.46 -16.18
CA SER A 152 8.62 -8.07 -16.62
C SER A 152 8.23 -7.16 -15.46
N ASN A 153 7.52 -7.71 -14.47
CA ASN A 153 6.97 -6.94 -13.36
C ASN A 153 7.91 -6.90 -12.15
N ARG A 154 9.01 -7.66 -12.15
CA ARG A 154 9.96 -7.74 -11.05
C ARG A 154 10.55 -6.37 -10.67
N MET A 155 10.83 -5.52 -11.64
CA MET A 155 11.29 -4.14 -11.37
C MET A 155 10.19 -3.31 -10.70
N ALA A 156 8.94 -3.44 -11.13
CA ALA A 156 7.81 -2.76 -10.48
C ALA A 156 7.65 -3.21 -9.02
N GLY A 157 7.79 -4.50 -8.73
CA GLY A 157 7.80 -5.02 -7.36
C GLY A 157 8.96 -4.49 -6.51
N GLY A 158 10.16 -4.40 -7.09
CA GLY A 158 11.32 -3.80 -6.43
C GLY A 158 11.11 -2.31 -6.11
N THR A 159 10.63 -1.53 -7.09
CA THR A 159 10.30 -0.11 -6.89
C THR A 159 9.18 0.09 -5.88
N ALA A 160 8.14 -0.74 -5.91
CA ALA A 160 7.06 -0.72 -4.93
C ALA A 160 7.59 -0.94 -3.51
N ALA A 161 8.49 -1.92 -3.31
CA ALA A 161 9.13 -2.14 -2.01
C ALA A 161 9.97 -0.93 -1.57
N ILE A 162 10.77 -0.35 -2.46
CA ILE A 162 11.57 0.85 -2.13
C ILE A 162 10.67 2.03 -1.74
N LEU A 163 9.67 2.35 -2.56
CA LEU A 163 8.81 3.51 -2.32
C LEU A 163 7.94 3.32 -1.08
N LEU A 164 7.46 2.09 -0.82
CA LEU A 164 6.80 1.78 0.44
C LEU A 164 7.74 1.90 1.64
N GLY A 165 9.01 1.48 1.48
CA GLY A 165 10.05 1.67 2.50
C GLY A 165 10.31 3.14 2.80
N LEU A 166 10.48 3.97 1.78
CA LEU A 166 10.62 5.43 1.92
C LEU A 166 9.40 6.07 2.58
N MET A 167 8.19 5.66 2.19
CA MET A 167 6.96 6.12 2.83
C MET A 167 6.96 5.76 4.33
N THR A 168 7.35 4.53 4.67
CA THR A 168 7.41 4.07 6.07
C THR A 168 8.44 4.86 6.88
N LEU A 169 9.60 5.20 6.30
CA LEU A 169 10.62 6.02 6.97
C LEU A 169 10.20 7.48 7.15
N THR A 170 9.39 8.02 6.24
CA THR A 170 8.97 9.42 6.26
C THR A 170 7.66 9.65 7.02
N ILE A 171 6.98 8.58 7.42
CA ILE A 171 5.67 8.66 8.08
C ILE A 171 5.75 9.39 9.43
N GLN A 172 6.87 9.28 10.17
CA GLN A 172 7.09 10.02 11.42
C GLN A 172 6.97 11.54 11.22
N TYR A 173 7.62 12.04 10.17
CA TYR A 173 7.65 13.47 9.89
C TYR A 173 6.31 13.97 9.35
N THR A 174 5.62 13.15 8.57
CA THR A 174 4.35 13.54 7.95
C THR A 174 3.16 13.39 8.89
N MET A 175 3.17 12.41 9.80
CA MET A 175 2.07 12.13 10.72
C MET A 175 2.28 12.70 12.13
N GLY A 176 3.52 13.03 12.53
CA GLY A 176 3.85 13.61 13.84
C GLY A 176 2.98 14.80 14.26
N PRO A 177 2.72 15.81 13.38
CA PRO A 177 1.85 16.93 13.72
C PRO A 177 0.42 16.53 14.10
N THR A 178 -0.10 15.44 13.53
CA THR A 178 -1.44 14.92 13.84
C THR A 178 -1.48 13.97 15.04
N HIS A 179 -0.30 13.59 15.56
CA HIS A 179 -0.14 12.67 16.68
C HIS A 179 0.55 13.30 17.89
N THR A 180 0.59 14.63 17.95
CA THR A 180 1.16 15.37 19.08
C THR A 180 0.04 15.87 20.00
N TRP A 181 0.03 15.39 21.24
CA TRP A 181 -0.91 15.84 22.28
C TRP A 181 -0.13 16.33 23.49
N SER A 182 -0.48 17.53 23.99
CA SER A 182 0.17 18.13 25.16
C SER A 182 1.70 18.21 25.05
N GLY A 183 2.23 18.45 23.84
CA GLY A 183 3.67 18.53 23.57
C GLY A 183 4.39 17.18 23.42
N VAL A 184 3.68 16.06 23.55
CA VAL A 184 4.23 14.70 23.37
C VAL A 184 3.83 14.16 22.01
N ASN A 185 4.81 13.76 21.20
CA ASN A 185 4.59 13.12 19.89
C ASN A 185 4.39 11.61 20.06
N TYR A 186 3.16 11.14 19.95
CA TYR A 186 2.84 9.72 20.08
C TYR A 186 3.17 8.90 18.84
N ALA A 187 3.48 9.54 17.71
CA ALA A 187 3.98 8.80 16.55
C ALA A 187 5.31 8.10 16.90
N ASP A 188 6.12 8.66 17.81
CA ASP A 188 7.42 8.10 18.20
C ASP A 188 7.34 6.69 18.82
N ALA A 189 6.18 6.29 19.35
CA ALA A 189 5.95 4.93 19.83
C ALA A 189 6.21 3.86 18.74
N PHE A 190 6.07 4.21 17.46
CA PHE A 190 6.30 3.31 16.33
C PHE A 190 7.65 3.54 15.63
N ASN A 191 8.50 4.45 16.11
CA ASN A 191 9.70 4.90 15.41
C ASN A 191 10.65 3.75 15.06
N THR A 192 11.01 2.92 16.04
CA THR A 192 11.89 1.76 15.83
C THR A 192 11.29 0.77 14.83
N GLY A 193 10.02 0.41 15.00
CA GLY A 193 9.34 -0.55 14.12
C GLY A 193 9.25 -0.06 12.67
N MET A 194 8.91 1.22 12.48
CA MET A 194 8.84 1.84 11.16
C MET A 194 10.21 2.02 10.53
N THR A 195 11.24 2.34 11.31
CA THR A 195 12.63 2.42 10.84
C THR A 195 13.12 1.06 10.34
N LEU A 196 12.97 0.01 11.15
CA LEU A 196 13.38 -1.35 10.78
C LEU A 196 12.62 -1.85 9.55
N THR A 197 11.31 -1.64 9.51
CA THR A 197 10.47 -2.04 8.37
C THR A 197 10.86 -1.27 7.11
N GLY A 198 11.05 0.04 7.22
CA GLY A 198 11.44 0.91 6.12
C GLY A 198 12.79 0.52 5.52
N ILE A 199 13.82 0.34 6.36
CA ILE A 199 15.13 -0.15 5.94
C ILE A 199 15.02 -1.55 5.31
N GLY A 200 14.27 -2.46 5.94
CA GLY A 200 14.05 -3.81 5.41
C GLY A 200 13.43 -3.80 4.00
N LEU A 201 12.46 -2.93 3.76
CA LEU A 201 11.82 -2.74 2.46
C LEU A 201 12.77 -2.11 1.42
N LEU A 202 13.60 -1.14 1.82
CA LEU A 202 14.65 -0.59 0.96
C LEU A 202 15.66 -1.66 0.53
N LEU A 203 16.13 -2.47 1.49
CA LEU A 203 17.07 -3.57 1.23
C LEU A 203 16.44 -4.64 0.36
N LEU A 204 15.18 -5.02 0.61
CA LEU A 204 14.44 -5.97 -0.21
C LEU A 204 14.31 -5.47 -1.65
N GLY A 205 13.87 -4.22 -1.83
CA GLY A 205 13.73 -3.61 -3.16
C GLY A 205 15.06 -3.53 -3.90
N THR A 206 16.12 -3.07 -3.23
CA THR A 206 17.48 -3.01 -3.79
C THR A 206 18.01 -4.40 -4.16
N GLY A 207 17.79 -5.40 -3.30
CA GLY A 207 18.16 -6.79 -3.56
C GLY A 207 17.45 -7.36 -4.80
N ILE A 208 16.19 -6.98 -5.02
CA ILE A 208 15.47 -7.34 -6.24
C ILE A 208 16.18 -6.75 -7.48
N PHE A 209 16.63 -5.50 -7.46
CA PHE A 209 17.37 -4.90 -8.59
C PHE A 209 18.71 -5.58 -8.85
N VAL A 210 19.50 -5.83 -7.81
CA VAL A 210 20.80 -6.53 -7.94
C VAL A 210 20.60 -7.93 -8.53
N SER A 211 19.60 -8.66 -8.05
CA SER A 211 19.30 -10.01 -8.57
C SER A 211 18.92 -10.02 -10.05
N VAL A 212 18.18 -9.01 -10.53
CA VAL A 212 17.83 -8.86 -11.95
C VAL A 212 19.06 -8.60 -12.80
N ARG A 213 19.98 -7.73 -12.33
CA ARG A 213 21.23 -7.44 -13.03
C ARG A 213 22.08 -8.70 -13.19
N ASN A 214 22.25 -9.47 -12.11
CA ASN A 214 23.06 -10.69 -12.14
C ASN A 214 22.51 -11.73 -13.11
N VAL A 215 21.18 -11.91 -13.16
CA VAL A 215 20.54 -12.82 -14.13
C VAL A 215 20.80 -12.39 -15.58
N ARG A 216 20.70 -11.08 -15.89
CA ARG A 216 20.95 -10.57 -17.25
C ARG A 216 22.41 -10.75 -17.68
N VAL A 217 23.36 -10.50 -16.76
CA VAL A 217 24.79 -10.68 -17.02
C VAL A 217 25.12 -12.15 -17.29
N THR A 218 24.63 -13.07 -16.46
CA THR A 218 24.84 -14.51 -16.64
C THR A 218 24.20 -15.05 -17.91
N ALA A 219 22.99 -14.59 -18.25
CA ALA A 219 22.31 -14.97 -19.49
C ALA A 219 23.07 -14.50 -20.74
N GLY A 220 23.58 -13.27 -20.73
CA GLY A 220 24.42 -12.74 -21.81
C GLY A 220 25.70 -13.55 -22.01
N ARG A 221 26.39 -13.93 -20.92
CA ARG A 221 27.59 -14.78 -21.00
C ARG A 221 27.31 -16.16 -21.61
N ARG A 222 26.19 -16.80 -21.27
CA ARG A 222 25.79 -18.08 -21.86
C ARG A 222 25.47 -17.99 -23.35
N GLN A 223 24.83 -16.91 -23.81
CA GLN A 223 24.57 -16.71 -25.24
C GLN A 223 25.85 -16.49 -26.06
N VAL A 224 26.85 -15.81 -25.48
CA VAL A 224 28.17 -15.65 -26.12
C VAL A 224 28.88 -17.00 -26.25
N GLN A 225 28.86 -17.84 -25.20
CA GLN A 225 29.40 -19.19 -25.27
C GLN A 225 28.70 -20.08 -26.31
N ALA A 226 27.38 -19.97 -26.45
CA ALA A 226 26.62 -20.77 -27.42
C ALA A 226 26.80 -20.34 -28.89
N ARG A 227 27.33 -19.14 -29.16
CA ARG A 227 27.63 -18.63 -30.51
C ARG A 227 29.09 -18.79 -30.92
N GLY A 228 29.95 -19.18 -29.99
CA GLY A 228 31.37 -19.45 -30.22
C GLY A 228 31.71 -20.93 -30.42
N VAL A 229 30.69 -21.78 -30.65
CA VAL A 229 30.80 -23.19 -31.02
C VAL A 229 30.21 -23.38 -32.40
#